data_AF-A0A0F9HN38-F1
#
_entry.id   AF-A0A0F9HN38-F1
#
_cell.length_a   1.000
_cell.length_b   1.000
_cell.length_c   1.000
_cell.angle_alpha   90.00
_cell.angle_beta   90.00
_cell.angle_gamma   90.00
#
_symmetry.space_group_name_H-M   'P 1'
#
loop_
_entity.id
_entity.type
_entity.pdbx_description
1 polymer ?
#
loop_
_entity_poly.entity_id
_entity_poly.type
_entity_poly.pdbx_seq_one_letter_code
_entity_poly.pdbx_strand_id
1 'polypeptide(L)'
;LAASTSEEINRVLWALGGHNDFATGVNTEVHFDIGIGALGSEQVALGDISSRNAIGWDVPTPYAGVTLPLLIPSGSRVSARCQSDGTTSPENQLDLILYGLG
;
A
#
# COMPACT_ATOMS: atom_id res chain seq x y z
N LEU A 1 4.84 9.09 -5.01
CA LEU A 1 4.81 9.58 -3.62
C LEU A 1 6.01 8.99 -2.87
N ALA A 2 6.61 9.70 -1.92
CA ALA A 2 7.60 9.13 -1.02
C ALA A 2 7.40 9.71 0.38
N ALA A 3 7.22 8.84 1.38
CA ALA A 3 7.16 9.19 2.79
C ALA A 3 8.49 8.83 3.46
N SER A 4 8.83 9.44 4.60
CA SER A 4 10.03 9.10 5.37
C SER A 4 9.67 8.74 6.80
N THR A 5 10.38 7.77 7.39
CA THR A 5 10.16 7.34 8.77
C THR A 5 10.91 8.23 9.75
N SER A 6 10.27 8.66 10.83
CA SER A 6 10.94 9.35 11.95
C SER A 6 11.47 8.37 13.00
N GLU A 7 10.94 7.15 13.02
CA GLU A 7 11.26 6.10 13.97
C GLU A 7 11.57 4.80 13.24
N GLU A 8 12.11 3.83 13.97
CA GLU A 8 12.24 2.47 13.46
C GLU A 8 10.87 1.79 13.43
N ILE A 9 10.58 1.10 12.34
CA ILE A 9 9.36 0.29 12.17
C ILE A 9 9.80 -1.17 12.08
N ASN A 10 9.13 -2.07 12.78
CA ASN A 10 9.45 -3.51 12.76
C ASN A 10 8.39 -4.35 12.05
N ARG A 11 7.18 -3.81 11.90
CA ARG A 11 6.07 -4.47 11.22
C ARG A 11 5.25 -3.45 10.46
N VAL A 12 4.64 -3.92 9.38
CA VAL A 12 3.74 -3.11 8.58
C VAL A 12 2.42 -3.82 8.37
N LEU A 13 1.37 -3.03 8.21
CA LEU A 13 0.11 -3.47 7.62
C LEU A 13 -0.34 -2.42 6.62
N TRP A 14 -1.26 -2.78 5.73
CA TRP A 14 -1.75 -1.88 4.68
C TRP A 14 -3.26 -1.75 4.70
N ALA A 15 -3.75 -0.66 4.12
CA ALA A 15 -5.13 -0.49 3.69
C ALA A 15 -5.16 -0.04 2.24
N LEU A 16 -6.20 -0.46 1.52
CA LEU A 16 -6.52 0.02 0.18
C LEU A 16 -7.78 0.92 0.24
N GLY A 17 -7.76 2.01 -0.50
CA GLY A 17 -8.90 2.88 -0.76
C GLY A 17 -9.18 3.01 -2.25
N GLY A 18 -10.42 3.32 -2.61
CA GLY A 18 -10.90 3.49 -3.98
C GLY A 18 -10.66 4.88 -4.57
N HIS A 19 -9.77 5.70 -4.00
CA HIS A 19 -9.48 7.05 -4.52
C HIS A 19 -10.72 7.94 -4.66
N ASN A 20 -11.61 7.92 -3.65
CA ASN A 20 -12.92 8.59 -3.67
C ASN A 20 -13.83 8.16 -4.83
N ASP A 21 -13.61 6.97 -5.37
CA ASP A 21 -14.51 6.30 -6.32
C ASP A 21 -15.45 5.35 -5.58
N PHE A 22 -16.70 5.33 -6.00
CA PHE A 22 -17.66 4.35 -5.53
C PHE A 22 -17.53 3.14 -6.45
N ALA A 23 -16.81 2.11 -6.00
CA ALA A 23 -16.60 0.90 -6.78
C ALA A 23 -17.94 0.24 -7.15
N THR A 24 -18.48 0.57 -8.32
CA THR A 24 -19.74 0.01 -8.84
C THR A 24 -19.44 -1.26 -9.63
N GLY A 25 -19.11 -2.36 -8.93
CA GLY A 25 -19.48 -3.68 -9.43
C GLY A 25 -18.38 -4.73 -9.65
N VAL A 26 -17.09 -4.45 -9.42
CA VAL A 26 -16.05 -5.49 -9.51
C VAL A 26 -15.00 -5.29 -8.41
N ASN A 27 -14.60 -6.38 -7.74
CA ASN A 27 -13.40 -6.37 -6.90
C ASN A 27 -12.18 -6.33 -7.83
N THR A 28 -11.45 -5.23 -7.83
CA THR A 28 -10.19 -5.09 -8.57
C THR A 28 -9.07 -5.77 -7.80
N GLU A 29 -8.31 -6.65 -8.46
CA GLU A 29 -7.09 -7.21 -7.89
C GLU A 29 -5.96 -6.20 -8.03
N VAL A 30 -5.28 -5.97 -6.91
CA VAL A 30 -4.20 -5.00 -6.80
C VAL A 30 -2.95 -5.73 -6.30
N HIS A 31 -1.87 -5.58 -7.04
CA HIS A 31 -0.55 -6.03 -6.62
C HIS A 31 0.31 -4.81 -6.32
N PHE A 32 1.06 -4.86 -5.23
CA PHE A 32 1.99 -3.80 -4.91
C PHE A 32 3.28 -4.29 -4.28
N ASP A 33 4.33 -3.52 -4.55
CA ASP A 33 5.65 -3.65 -3.95
C ASP A 33 5.86 -2.49 -2.97
N ILE A 34 6.51 -2.75 -1.83
CA ILE A 34 6.99 -1.76 -0.88
C ILE A 34 8.51 -1.69 -0.99
N GLY A 35 9.02 -0.51 -1.34
CA GLY A 35 10.43 -0.20 -1.38
C GLY A 35 10.88 0.63 -0.18
N ILE A 36 12.09 0.38 0.31
CA ILE A 36 12.74 1.21 1.32
C ILE A 36 14.16 1.59 0.90
N GLY A 37 14.63 2.77 1.30
CA GLY A 37 16.02 3.16 1.12
C GLY A 37 16.27 4.66 1.19
N ALA A 38 17.46 5.06 0.76
CA ALA A 38 17.82 6.47 0.61
C ALA A 38 17.14 7.09 -0.62
N LEU A 39 17.17 8.42 -0.72
CA LEU A 39 16.59 9.18 -1.83
C LEU A 39 17.11 8.69 -3.19
N GLY A 40 16.21 8.18 -4.03
CA GLY A 40 16.54 7.71 -5.38
C GLY A 40 17.29 6.37 -5.40
N SER A 41 17.28 5.63 -4.30
CA SER A 41 17.90 4.31 -4.18
C SER A 41 17.03 3.34 -3.38
N GLU A 42 15.72 3.58 -3.33
CA GLU A 42 14.76 2.67 -2.70
C GLU A 42 14.79 1.28 -3.37
N GLN A 43 14.93 0.21 -2.59
CA GLN A 43 14.94 -1.18 -3.04
C GLN A 43 13.67 -1.88 -2.58
N VAL A 44 13.13 -2.80 -3.39
CA VAL A 44 11.95 -3.61 -3.03
C VAL A 44 12.29 -4.48 -1.81
N ALA A 45 11.59 -4.26 -0.71
CA ALA A 45 11.76 -5.00 0.54
C ALA A 45 10.61 -5.97 0.81
N LEU A 46 9.40 -5.61 0.39
CA LEU A 46 8.27 -6.54 0.26
C LEU A 46 7.76 -6.45 -1.17
N GLY A 47 7.68 -7.58 -1.87
CA GLY A 47 7.25 -7.63 -3.27
C GLY A 47 6.01 -8.48 -3.45
N ASP A 48 5.25 -8.16 -4.51
CA ASP A 48 4.10 -8.93 -4.99
C ASP A 48 3.04 -9.20 -3.91
N ILE A 49 2.71 -8.18 -3.12
CA ILE A 49 1.60 -8.28 -2.18
C ILE A 49 0.30 -8.13 -2.97
N SER A 50 -0.46 -9.23 -3.07
CA SER A 50 -1.82 -9.21 -3.63
C SER A 50 -2.83 -8.78 -2.57
N SER A 51 -3.72 -7.89 -2.96
CA SER A 51 -4.86 -7.45 -2.18
C SER A 51 -6.01 -7.11 -3.12
N ARG A 52 -7.22 -6.95 -2.57
CA ARG A 52 -8.41 -6.65 -3.35
C ARG A 52 -9.07 -5.41 -2.80
N ASN A 53 -9.40 -4.48 -3.69
CA ASN A 53 -10.26 -3.36 -3.30
C ASN A 53 -11.69 -3.86 -3.13
N ALA A 54 -12.34 -3.53 -2.01
CA ALA A 54 -13.67 -4.00 -1.70
C ALA A 54 -14.75 -3.11 -2.35
N ILE A 55 -15.85 -3.73 -2.77
CA ILE A 55 -17.05 -3.02 -3.23
C ILE A 55 -17.71 -2.33 -2.01
N GLY A 56 -17.86 -1.00 -2.03
CA GLY A 56 -18.55 -0.27 -0.96
C GLY A 56 -18.00 1.13 -0.67
N TRP A 57 -18.28 1.66 0.52
CA TRP A 57 -17.80 2.97 0.97
C TRP A 57 -16.28 3.02 0.98
N ASP A 58 -15.73 4.11 0.45
CA ASP A 58 -14.30 4.43 0.42
C ASP A 58 -13.78 4.80 1.81
N VAL A 59 -13.78 3.83 2.71
CA VAL A 59 -13.12 3.94 4.02
C VAL A 59 -11.96 2.97 3.99
N PRO A 60 -10.72 3.45 3.81
CA PRO A 60 -9.56 2.59 3.82
C PRO A 60 -9.40 1.92 5.19
N THR A 61 -9.82 0.67 5.30
CA THR A 61 -9.67 -0.10 6.53
C THR A 61 -8.36 -0.89 6.49
N PRO A 62 -7.51 -0.78 7.52
CA PRO A 62 -6.41 -1.69 7.75
C PRO A 62 -6.80 -3.14 7.51
N TYR A 63 -6.01 -3.90 6.75
CA TYR A 63 -6.07 -5.36 6.73
C TYR A 63 -5.59 -5.90 8.09
N ALA A 64 -6.45 -5.77 9.10
CA ALA A 64 -6.14 -6.04 10.50
C ALA A 64 -5.83 -7.52 10.82
N GLY A 65 -5.95 -8.41 9.84
CA GLY A 65 -5.62 -9.83 9.97
C GLY A 65 -4.16 -10.19 9.66
N VAL A 66 -3.38 -9.31 9.04
CA VAL A 66 -2.01 -9.61 8.60
C VAL A 66 -1.09 -8.42 8.84
N THR A 67 -0.11 -8.59 9.74
CA THR A 67 1.06 -7.73 9.82
C THR A 67 2.26 -8.45 9.21
N LEU A 68 2.97 -7.82 8.28
CA LEU A 68 4.19 -8.37 7.71
C LEU A 68 5.41 -7.86 8.48
N PRO A 69 6.35 -8.75 8.84
CA PRO A 69 7.60 -8.31 9.43
C PRO A 69 8.43 -7.57 8.37
N LEU A 70 8.77 -6.31 8.66
CA LEU A 70 9.61 -5.48 7.81
C LEU A 70 10.32 -4.46 8.69
N LEU A 71 11.64 -4.57 8.77
CA LEU A 71 12.47 -3.56 9.42
C LEU A 71 12.64 -2.38 8.47
N ILE A 72 12.13 -1.21 8.86
CA ILE A 72 12.39 0.06 8.19
C ILE A 72 13.17 0.94 9.16
N PRO A 73 14.48 1.15 8.93
CA PRO A 73 15.27 2.04 9.76
C PRO A 73 14.71 3.47 9.78
N SER A 74 14.86 4.18 10.90
CA SER A 74 14.54 5.61 10.97
C SER A 74 15.29 6.39 9.88
N GLY A 75 14.62 7.39 9.30
CA GLY A 75 15.15 8.22 8.22
C GLY A 75 15.10 7.56 6.84
N SER A 76 14.60 6.33 6.73
CA SER A 76 14.43 5.68 5.43
C SER A 76 13.26 6.31 4.68
N ARG A 77 13.39 6.40 3.35
CA ARG A 77 12.25 6.68 2.48
C ARG A 77 11.50 5.39 2.22
N VAL A 78 10.18 5.51 2.11
CA VAL A 78 9.26 4.44 1.74
C VAL A 78 8.65 4.80 0.39
N SER A 79 8.74 3.87 -0.54
CA SER A 79 8.12 3.94 -1.86
C SER A 79 7.15 2.79 -2.04
N ALA A 80 6.17 2.99 -2.92
CA ALA A 80 5.27 1.93 -3.35
C ALA A 80 5.10 1.97 -4.86
N ARG A 81 5.00 0.79 -5.45
CA ARG A 81 4.61 0.61 -6.84
C ARG A 81 3.40 -0.31 -6.86
N CYS A 82 2.30 0.18 -7.44
CA CYS A 82 1.05 -0.57 -7.51
C CYS A 82 0.69 -0.84 -8.97
N GLN A 83 0.08 -1.98 -9.22
CA GLN A 83 -0.60 -2.33 -10.46
C GLN A 83 -1.98 -2.89 -10.11
N SER A 84 -2.96 -2.67 -11.00
CA SER A 84 -4.30 -3.21 -10.85
C SER A 84 -4.77 -3.79 -12.19
N ASP A 85 -5.69 -4.76 -12.13
CA ASP A 85 -6.35 -5.33 -13.31
C ASP A 85 -7.63 -4.57 -13.71
N GLY A 86 -7.90 -3.44 -13.05
CA GLY A 86 -9.02 -2.54 -13.34
C GLY A 86 -8.95 -2.00 -14.76
N THR A 87 -10.06 -2.11 -15.49
CA THR A 87 -10.11 -1.75 -16.92
C THR A 87 -10.70 -0.37 -17.18
N THR A 88 -11.26 0.29 -16.17
CA THR A 88 -11.77 1.66 -16.28
C THR A 88 -10.98 2.64 -15.40
N SER A 89 -10.96 3.90 -15.85
CA SER A 89 -10.08 4.95 -15.34
C SER A 89 -10.38 5.48 -13.91
N PRO A 90 -11.51 5.14 -13.26
CA PRO A 90 -11.64 5.29 -11.80
C PRO A 90 -11.16 4.05 -11.04
N GLU A 91 -11.44 2.84 -11.55
CA GLU A 91 -11.19 1.56 -10.88
C GLU A 91 -9.71 1.18 -10.78
N ASN A 92 -8.86 1.80 -11.62
CA ASN A 92 -7.41 1.61 -11.62
C ASN A 92 -6.64 2.66 -10.80
N GLN A 93 -7.35 3.60 -10.18
CA GLN A 93 -6.80 4.54 -9.21
C GLN A 93 -7.08 4.01 -7.81
N LEU A 94 -6.05 3.93 -6.99
CA LEU A 94 -6.16 3.38 -5.64
C LEU A 94 -5.28 4.16 -4.68
N ASP A 95 -5.76 4.27 -3.46
CA ASP A 95 -4.98 4.79 -2.34
C ASP A 95 -4.35 3.61 -1.60
N LEU A 96 -3.03 3.63 -1.44
CA LEU A 96 -2.31 2.68 -0.60
C LEU A 96 -1.85 3.40 0.67
N ILE A 97 -2.33 2.93 1.81
CA ILE A 97 -1.92 3.44 3.12
C ILE A 97 -1.10 2.36 3.80
N LEU A 98 0.13 2.71 4.19
CA LEU A 98 1.02 1.84 4.95
C LEU A 98 1.07 2.33 6.40
N TYR A 99 0.75 1.43 7.32
CA TYR A 99 0.85 1.70 8.75
C TYR A 99 2.11 1.03 9.29
N GLY A 100 2.99 1.83 9.87
CA GLY A 100 4.17 1.35 10.60
C GLY A 100 3.82 1.01 12.05
N LEU A 101 4.29 -0.13 12.52
CA LEU A 101 4.24 -0.55 13.91
C LEU A 101 5.67 -0.69 14.43
N GLY A 102 5.96 -0.04 15.56
CA GLY A 102 7.23 -0.08 16.28
C GLY A 102 7.20 -1.04 17.46
#